data_AF-A0AA88NA00-F1
#
_entry.id   AF-A0AA88NA00-F1
#
_cell.length_a   1.000
_cell.length_b   1.000
_cell.length_c   1.000
_cell.angle_alpha   90.00
_cell.angle_beta   90.00
_cell.angle_gamma   90.00
#
_symmetry.space_group_name_H-M   'P 1'
#
loop_
_entity.id
_entity.type
_entity.pdbx_description
1 polymer ?
#
loop_
_entity_poly.entity_id
_entity_poly.type
_entity_poly.pdbx_seq_one_letter_code
_entity_poly.pdbx_strand_id
1 'polypeptide(L)'
;MESREKRGTNGSVKRSSIKRSTSIGSQKIQRVWIEKTFQKRECIQIILSKDASRCSCGQLVTQHIAIAPGAKDDEGPLVQLEVQPAEKWSALKHTQTSPTNAYGIIEFQGGGHINKAMYIRVSYDSKPDSLLHLMVKDWQLELPTLLISVHGGLQNFDLPPKLKQVFGKGLIKAAVTTGAWIFTGGVSTGVIRHVGDALKDHSSKSRGKVCAIGIAPWGIIENKEDLIGRDVTRAYQTMSNPLRKLSLLNSSHSHFILADNGTTGKYGAEVRLRRQLEKHIALQKINTRLGQGVPVVCLILEGGPNVISIVMESLKEEPPVPVVVCDGSGRASDILSFAHRYCEEDGLVNESVRDQLLVTIQKTFNYSRSQAQQIFLMVMECMKKKALVGGTGRDHGDIKVDHTQALSFFVFIQLAFICPKNKTSHDS
;
A
#
# COMPACT_ATOMS: atom_id res chain seq x y z
N MET A 1 0.85 51.09 -42.07
CA MET A 1 -0.53 50.59 -42.18
C MET A 1 -0.43 49.18 -42.72
N GLU A 2 -0.28 48.20 -41.83
CA GLU A 2 -1.35 47.30 -41.32
C GLU A 2 -1.68 46.18 -42.33
N SER A 3 -1.81 44.90 -42.01
CA SER A 3 -1.74 44.12 -40.77
C SER A 3 -1.78 42.60 -41.12
N ARG A 4 -1.22 41.76 -40.22
CA ARG A 4 -1.52 40.34 -39.86
C ARG A 4 -2.23 39.38 -40.83
N GLU A 5 -1.74 38.13 -40.93
CA GLU A 5 -2.33 36.94 -40.28
C GLU A 5 -1.51 35.64 -40.40
N LYS A 6 -1.57 34.80 -39.36
CA LYS A 6 -1.09 33.41 -39.25
C LYS A 6 -2.27 32.44 -39.44
N ARG A 7 -2.05 31.27 -40.07
CA ARG A 7 -2.75 29.97 -39.89
C ARG A 7 -2.06 28.94 -40.81
N GLY A 8 -1.84 27.66 -40.49
CA GLY A 8 -2.18 26.80 -39.36
C GLY A 8 -2.10 25.35 -39.87
N THR A 9 -1.29 24.49 -39.25
CA THR A 9 -1.25 23.05 -39.58
C THR A 9 -1.85 22.26 -38.42
N ASN A 10 -3.13 21.87 -38.58
CA ASN A 10 -3.81 20.93 -37.69
C ASN A 10 -3.53 19.49 -38.15
N GLY A 11 -2.55 18.84 -37.52
CA GLY A 11 -2.34 17.39 -37.60
C GLY A 11 -2.71 16.74 -36.26
N SER A 12 -3.97 16.34 -36.11
CA SER A 12 -4.48 15.65 -34.92
C SER A 12 -3.94 14.21 -34.87
N VAL A 13 -2.92 13.96 -34.05
CA VAL A 13 -2.43 12.61 -33.76
C VAL A 13 -3.35 11.96 -32.73
N LYS A 14 -4.07 10.94 -33.19
CA LYS A 14 -5.08 10.18 -32.45
C LYS A 14 -4.53 9.55 -31.16
N ARG A 15 -5.33 9.73 -30.11
CA ARG A 15 -5.33 9.09 -28.78
C ARG A 15 -5.00 7.58 -28.87
N SER A 16 -3.92 7.13 -28.23
CA SER A 16 -3.64 5.71 -28.00
C SER A 16 -4.52 5.20 -26.85
N SER A 17 -5.73 4.78 -27.21
CA SER A 17 -6.58 3.92 -26.39
C SER A 17 -5.83 2.61 -26.12
N ILE A 18 -5.87 2.11 -24.88
CA ILE A 18 -5.49 0.72 -24.57
C ILE A 18 -6.50 -0.17 -25.34
N LYS A 19 -6.16 -0.54 -26.58
CA LYS A 19 -6.95 -1.50 -27.38
C LYS A 19 -6.32 -2.87 -27.19
N ARG A 20 -7.01 -3.75 -26.47
CA ARG A 20 -6.77 -5.20 -26.50
C ARG A 20 -6.96 -5.67 -27.94
N SER A 21 -5.89 -5.91 -28.68
CA SER A 21 -5.93 -6.75 -29.89
C SER A 21 -5.58 -8.19 -29.51
N THR A 22 -6.34 -8.75 -28.56
CA THR A 22 -6.26 -10.17 -28.22
C THR A 22 -7.45 -10.87 -28.87
N SER A 23 -7.21 -12.00 -29.54
CA SER A 23 -8.28 -12.77 -30.17
C SER A 23 -9.39 -13.14 -29.17
N ILE A 24 -10.64 -13.23 -29.62
CA ILE A 24 -11.81 -13.54 -28.77
C ILE A 24 -11.59 -14.85 -27.98
N GLY A 25 -10.91 -15.84 -28.58
CA GLY A 25 -10.53 -17.09 -27.91
C GLY A 25 -9.55 -16.89 -26.75
N SER A 26 -8.54 -16.04 -26.92
CA SER A 26 -7.56 -15.72 -25.88
C SER A 26 -8.21 -14.98 -24.69
N GLN A 27 -9.14 -14.05 -24.94
CA GLN A 27 -9.88 -13.37 -23.88
C GLN A 27 -10.78 -14.31 -23.07
N LYS A 28 -11.40 -15.30 -23.73
CA LYS A 28 -12.23 -16.31 -23.04
C LYS A 28 -11.41 -17.22 -22.13
N ILE A 29 -10.24 -17.67 -22.59
CA ILE A 29 -9.32 -18.49 -21.80
C ILE A 29 -8.81 -17.71 -20.57
N GLN A 30 -8.49 -16.43 -20.77
CA GLN A 30 -8.03 -15.53 -19.71
C GLN A 30 -9.05 -15.40 -18.57
N ARG A 31 -10.32 -15.14 -18.92
CA ARG A 31 -11.44 -15.06 -17.94
C ARG A 31 -11.57 -16.34 -17.12
N VAL A 32 -11.52 -17.49 -17.80
CA VAL A 32 -11.63 -18.80 -17.15
C VAL A 32 -10.47 -19.05 -16.19
N TRP A 33 -9.26 -18.61 -16.53
CA TRP A 33 -8.10 -18.72 -15.64
C TRP A 33 -8.26 -17.86 -14.39
N ILE A 34 -8.67 -16.59 -14.53
CA ILE A 34 -8.89 -15.69 -13.38
C ILE A 34 -9.93 -16.29 -12.42
N GLU A 35 -11.07 -16.75 -12.93
CA GLU A 35 -12.18 -17.27 -12.12
C GLU A 35 -11.86 -18.62 -11.46
N LYS A 36 -10.97 -19.42 -12.05
CA LYS A 36 -10.47 -20.67 -11.44
C LYS A 36 -9.38 -20.42 -10.40
N THR A 37 -8.58 -19.37 -10.58
CA THR A 37 -7.38 -19.11 -9.77
C THR A 37 -7.68 -18.25 -8.55
N PHE A 38 -8.49 -17.21 -8.72
CA PHE A 38 -8.75 -16.23 -7.67
C PHE A 38 -10.13 -16.42 -7.05
N GLN A 39 -10.14 -16.44 -5.72
CA GLN A 39 -11.35 -16.60 -4.91
C GLN A 39 -11.69 -15.29 -4.19
N LYS A 40 -12.94 -15.16 -3.76
CA LYS A 40 -13.44 -14.19 -2.77
C LYS A 40 -13.85 -14.93 -1.50
N ARG A 41 -14.06 -14.21 -0.39
CA ARG A 41 -14.53 -14.77 0.89
C ARG A 41 -15.80 -14.09 1.36
N GLU A 42 -16.71 -14.89 1.91
CA GLU A 42 -17.96 -14.41 2.51
C GLU A 42 -18.15 -15.06 3.88
N CYS A 43 -18.58 -14.27 4.87
CA CYS A 43 -18.80 -14.76 6.22
C CYS A 43 -20.06 -15.62 6.28
N ILE A 44 -19.91 -16.87 6.71
CA ILE A 44 -20.98 -17.88 6.75
C ILE A 44 -21.45 -18.23 8.17
N GLN A 45 -20.82 -17.67 9.20
CA GLN A 45 -21.18 -17.93 10.59
C GLN A 45 -21.23 -16.63 11.37
N ILE A 46 -22.35 -16.40 12.08
CA ILE A 46 -22.53 -15.23 12.93
C ILE A 46 -21.89 -15.53 14.29
N ILE A 47 -20.75 -14.90 14.55
CA ILE A 47 -20.16 -14.79 15.88
C ILE A 47 -20.44 -13.38 16.39
N LEU A 48 -21.19 -13.22 17.48
CA LEU A 48 -21.52 -11.89 17.99
C LEU A 48 -20.26 -11.12 18.40
N SER A 49 -20.28 -9.81 18.14
CA SER A 49 -19.24 -8.89 18.62
C SER A 49 -19.60 -8.31 19.99
N LYS A 50 -18.82 -7.34 20.49
CA LYS A 50 -19.21 -6.56 21.68
C LYS A 50 -20.54 -5.81 21.49
N ASP A 51 -20.84 -5.44 20.24
CA ASP A 51 -22.15 -4.93 19.83
C ASP A 51 -23.00 -6.12 19.37
N ALA A 52 -24.07 -6.42 20.11
CA ALA A 52 -24.97 -7.55 19.85
C ALA A 52 -25.70 -7.44 18.49
N SER A 53 -25.76 -6.24 17.89
CA SER A 53 -26.33 -6.05 16.56
C SER A 53 -25.37 -6.42 15.42
N ARG A 54 -24.09 -6.71 15.74
CA ARG A 54 -23.01 -6.92 14.77
C ARG A 54 -22.32 -8.26 14.95
N CYS A 55 -22.07 -8.91 13.83
CA CYS A 55 -21.12 -10.01 13.78
C CYS A 55 -19.68 -9.48 13.95
N SER A 56 -18.82 -10.33 14.50
CA SER A 56 -17.38 -10.13 14.58
C SER A 56 -16.69 -9.98 13.22
N CYS A 57 -17.35 -10.31 12.10
CA CYS A 57 -16.86 -9.92 10.76
C CYS A 57 -17.05 -8.41 10.47
N GLY A 58 -17.93 -7.72 11.20
CA GLY A 58 -18.27 -6.30 11.06
C GLY A 58 -19.60 -6.00 10.39
N GLN A 59 -20.23 -7.00 9.75
CA GLN A 59 -21.58 -6.86 9.19
C GLN A 59 -22.65 -6.83 10.29
N LEU A 60 -23.79 -6.17 10.02
CA LEU A 60 -24.97 -6.29 10.86
C LEU A 60 -25.50 -7.72 10.77
N VAL A 61 -26.02 -8.24 11.88
CA VAL A 61 -26.61 -9.59 11.93
C VAL A 61 -27.71 -9.76 10.87
N THR A 62 -28.51 -8.72 10.65
CA THR A 62 -29.59 -8.68 9.65
C THR A 62 -29.10 -8.65 8.19
N GLN A 63 -27.81 -8.40 7.95
CA GLN A 63 -27.21 -8.32 6.61
C GLN A 63 -26.49 -9.61 6.19
N HIS A 64 -26.34 -10.58 7.11
CA HIS A 64 -25.88 -11.91 6.71
C HIS A 64 -26.95 -12.57 5.85
N ILE A 65 -26.55 -13.09 4.69
CA ILE A 65 -27.40 -13.97 3.89
C ILE A 65 -27.77 -15.15 4.79
N ALA A 66 -29.06 -15.50 4.83
CA ALA A 66 -29.61 -16.56 5.67
C ALA A 66 -28.67 -17.77 5.66
N ILE A 67 -27.95 -17.96 6.76
CA ILE A 67 -27.15 -19.14 6.98
C ILE A 67 -28.19 -20.25 7.04
N ALA A 68 -28.21 -21.15 6.06
CA ALA A 68 -29.05 -22.33 6.15
C ALA A 68 -28.77 -22.96 7.51
N PRO A 69 -29.77 -23.15 8.38
CA PRO A 69 -29.54 -23.68 9.71
C PRO A 69 -28.91 -25.06 9.53
N GLY A 70 -27.60 -25.14 9.79
CA GLY A 70 -26.90 -26.41 9.89
C GLY A 70 -27.48 -27.13 11.09
N ALA A 71 -28.23 -28.19 10.79
CA ALA A 71 -28.90 -29.07 11.73
C ALA A 71 -28.10 -29.30 13.03
N LYS A 72 -28.65 -28.83 14.13
CA LYS A 72 -28.56 -29.47 15.46
C LYS A 72 -29.90 -29.26 16.14
N ASP A 73 -30.93 -29.93 15.62
CA ASP A 73 -32.01 -30.39 16.48
C ASP A 73 -31.43 -31.56 17.27
N ASP A 74 -31.11 -31.32 18.53
CA ASP A 74 -30.89 -32.38 19.50
C ASP A 74 -31.61 -31.96 20.78
N GLU A 75 -32.90 -32.28 20.83
CA GLU A 75 -33.67 -32.33 22.06
C GLU A 75 -33.12 -33.48 22.92
N GLY A 76 -32.35 -33.15 23.96
CA GLY A 76 -31.84 -34.10 24.94
C GLY A 76 -31.40 -33.41 26.24
N PRO A 77 -31.67 -33.99 27.43
CA PRO A 77 -31.81 -33.22 28.67
C PRO A 77 -30.48 -32.83 29.32
N LEU A 78 -30.47 -31.59 29.84
CA LEU A 78 -29.69 -31.03 30.96
C LEU A 78 -28.49 -31.88 31.44
N VAL A 79 -27.36 -31.79 30.72
CA VAL A 79 -26.04 -32.13 31.27
C VAL A 79 -25.17 -30.87 31.27
N GLN A 80 -24.69 -30.56 32.45
CA GLN A 80 -23.81 -29.48 32.87
C GLN A 80 -22.83 -29.03 31.77
N LEU A 81 -23.15 -27.93 31.07
CA LEU A 81 -22.29 -27.31 30.09
C LEU A 81 -21.10 -26.65 30.79
N GLU A 82 -19.94 -27.30 30.72
CA GLU A 82 -18.67 -26.59 30.76
C GLU A 82 -18.77 -25.38 29.82
N VAL A 83 -18.55 -24.19 30.39
CA VAL A 83 -18.57 -22.93 29.64
C VAL A 83 -17.44 -22.97 28.62
N GLN A 84 -17.74 -23.45 27.41
CA GLN A 84 -16.79 -23.34 26.31
C GLN A 84 -16.48 -21.86 26.11
N PRO A 85 -15.20 -21.46 26.02
CA PRO A 85 -14.84 -20.08 25.77
C PRO A 85 -15.49 -19.64 24.46
N ALA A 86 -16.13 -18.47 24.47
CA ALA A 86 -16.81 -17.91 23.31
C ALA A 86 -15.88 -17.98 22.08
N GLU A 87 -16.31 -18.71 21.04
CA GLU A 87 -15.48 -18.95 19.86
C GLU A 87 -15.04 -17.63 19.23
N LYS A 88 -13.74 -17.45 19.01
CA LYS A 88 -13.20 -16.25 18.39
C LYS A 88 -13.30 -16.34 16.88
N TRP A 89 -13.96 -15.35 16.28
CA TRP A 89 -14.08 -15.24 14.83
C TRP A 89 -12.71 -15.23 14.14
N SER A 90 -12.61 -15.96 13.03
CA SER A 90 -11.43 -16.05 12.17
C SER A 90 -11.86 -16.27 10.73
N ALA A 91 -11.12 -15.67 9.79
CA ALA A 91 -11.43 -15.76 8.37
C ALA A 91 -11.41 -17.22 7.87
N LEU A 92 -10.46 -18.05 8.33
CA LEU A 92 -10.34 -19.43 7.87
C LEU A 92 -11.52 -20.33 8.26
N LYS A 93 -12.06 -20.17 9.48
CA LYS A 93 -13.14 -21.03 9.99
C LYS A 93 -14.53 -20.52 9.63
N HIS A 94 -14.72 -19.20 9.63
CA HIS A 94 -16.05 -18.58 9.62
C HIS A 94 -16.40 -17.95 8.27
N THR A 95 -15.56 -18.15 7.24
CA THR A 95 -15.83 -17.69 5.87
C THR A 95 -15.76 -18.84 4.89
N GLN A 96 -16.54 -18.75 3.83
CA GLN A 96 -16.49 -19.65 2.69
C GLN A 96 -15.83 -18.96 1.50
N THR A 97 -15.01 -19.70 0.76
CA THR A 97 -14.42 -19.23 -0.49
C THR A 97 -15.32 -19.56 -1.68
N SER A 98 -15.31 -18.68 -2.67
CA SER A 98 -15.98 -18.89 -3.97
C SER A 98 -15.20 -18.16 -5.07
N PRO A 99 -15.37 -18.50 -6.37
CA PRO A 99 -14.73 -17.77 -7.46
C PRO A 99 -14.95 -16.25 -7.38
N THR A 100 -13.92 -15.47 -7.70
CA THR A 100 -14.04 -14.01 -7.69
C THR A 100 -15.11 -13.54 -8.68
N ASN A 101 -15.85 -12.49 -8.28
CA ASN A 101 -16.91 -11.89 -9.07
C ASN A 101 -16.69 -10.39 -9.30
N ALA A 102 -15.51 -9.86 -8.97
CA ALA A 102 -15.21 -8.43 -9.06
C ALA A 102 -13.82 -8.23 -9.63
N TYR A 103 -13.72 -8.09 -10.96
CA TYR A 103 -12.48 -7.81 -11.68
C TYR A 103 -12.75 -7.16 -13.04
N GLY A 104 -11.81 -6.34 -13.50
CA GLY A 104 -11.93 -5.62 -14.77
C GLY A 104 -11.29 -4.25 -14.71
N ILE A 105 -12.02 -3.22 -15.15
CA ILE A 105 -11.55 -1.83 -15.20
C ILE A 105 -12.45 -0.96 -14.32
N ILE A 106 -11.86 -0.22 -13.39
CA ILE A 106 -12.52 0.88 -12.68
C ILE A 106 -12.44 2.13 -13.56
N GLU A 107 -13.56 2.80 -13.76
CA GLU A 107 -13.62 4.13 -14.37
C GLU A 107 -14.06 5.15 -13.30
N PHE A 108 -13.12 5.95 -12.81
CA PHE A 108 -13.35 6.91 -11.74
C PHE A 108 -14.21 8.09 -12.23
N GLN A 109 -15.28 8.37 -11.50
CA GLN A 109 -16.23 9.46 -11.75
C GLN A 109 -16.09 10.56 -10.69
N GLY A 110 -16.35 11.80 -11.06
CA GLY A 110 -16.36 12.95 -10.13
C GLY A 110 -15.08 13.80 -10.10
N GLY A 111 -14.07 13.47 -10.92
CA GLY A 111 -12.93 14.35 -11.19
C GLY A 111 -13.06 15.05 -12.55
N GLY A 112 -12.36 16.17 -12.75
CA GLY A 112 -12.30 16.87 -14.04
C GLY A 112 -11.70 16.04 -15.20
N HIS A 113 -11.17 14.85 -14.91
CA HIS A 113 -10.66 13.88 -15.87
C HIS A 113 -11.09 12.45 -15.51
N ILE A 114 -11.41 11.65 -16.53
CA ILE A 114 -11.75 10.23 -16.39
C ILE A 114 -10.44 9.43 -16.31
N ASN A 115 -10.15 8.88 -15.12
CA ASN A 115 -9.04 7.96 -14.90
C ASN A 115 -9.55 6.51 -14.90
N LYS A 116 -8.75 5.61 -15.47
CA LYS A 116 -9.04 4.16 -15.50
C LYS A 116 -7.96 3.39 -14.76
N ALA A 117 -8.37 2.37 -14.01
CA ALA A 117 -7.46 1.47 -13.34
C ALA A 117 -7.90 0.01 -13.52
N MET A 118 -6.97 -0.92 -13.68
CA MET A 118 -7.29 -2.35 -13.63
C MET A 118 -7.53 -2.75 -12.16
N TYR A 119 -8.45 -3.68 -11.91
CA TYR A 119 -8.68 -4.18 -10.56
C TYR A 119 -9.07 -5.64 -10.51
N ILE A 120 -8.83 -6.25 -9.35
CA ILE A 120 -9.31 -7.59 -8.99
C ILE A 120 -9.58 -7.67 -7.49
N ARG A 121 -10.70 -8.31 -7.10
CA ARG A 121 -10.96 -8.80 -5.74
C ARG A 121 -10.38 -10.19 -5.61
N VAL A 122 -9.55 -10.39 -4.59
CA VAL A 122 -8.87 -11.66 -4.33
C VAL A 122 -8.93 -12.02 -2.86
N SER A 123 -8.83 -13.30 -2.54
CA SER A 123 -8.77 -13.75 -1.16
C SER A 123 -7.46 -13.29 -0.53
N TYR A 124 -7.49 -12.97 0.76
CA TYR A 124 -6.32 -12.49 1.51
C TYR A 124 -5.14 -13.48 1.58
N ASP A 125 -5.40 -14.75 1.27
CA ASP A 125 -4.44 -15.85 1.21
C ASP A 125 -4.18 -16.34 -0.23
N SER A 126 -4.52 -15.53 -1.25
CA SER A 126 -4.19 -15.83 -2.65
C SER A 126 -2.68 -15.96 -2.85
N LYS A 127 -2.29 -16.92 -3.69
CA LYS A 127 -0.87 -17.20 -3.92
C LYS A 127 -0.17 -16.02 -4.62
N PRO A 128 1.04 -15.63 -4.18
CA PRO A 128 1.75 -14.50 -4.78
C PRO A 128 2.24 -14.79 -6.20
N ASP A 129 2.49 -16.06 -6.56
CA ASP A 129 2.82 -16.45 -7.94
C ASP A 129 1.69 -16.11 -8.93
N SER A 130 0.45 -16.38 -8.54
CA SER A 130 -0.73 -16.13 -9.34
C SER A 130 -0.97 -14.64 -9.48
N LEU A 131 -0.78 -13.86 -8.40
CA LEU A 131 -0.87 -12.40 -8.45
C LEU A 131 0.18 -11.80 -9.37
N LEU A 132 1.44 -12.23 -9.29
CA LEU A 132 2.48 -11.74 -10.18
C LEU A 132 2.21 -12.16 -11.64
N HIS A 133 1.72 -13.38 -11.87
CA HIS A 133 1.29 -13.83 -13.19
C HIS A 133 0.22 -12.90 -13.76
N LEU A 134 -0.81 -12.58 -12.98
CA LEU A 134 -1.85 -11.63 -13.37
C LEU A 134 -1.23 -10.27 -13.74
N MET A 135 -0.35 -9.74 -12.91
CA MET A 135 0.27 -8.42 -13.16
C MET A 135 1.10 -8.41 -14.45
N VAL A 136 1.92 -9.44 -14.69
CA VAL A 136 2.85 -9.45 -15.83
C VAL A 136 2.18 -9.93 -17.13
N LYS A 137 1.33 -10.95 -17.06
CA LYS A 137 0.73 -11.59 -18.24
C LYS A 137 -0.61 -10.95 -18.61
N ASP A 138 -1.49 -10.76 -17.63
CA ASP A 138 -2.85 -10.27 -17.87
C ASP A 138 -2.93 -8.75 -17.95
N TRP A 139 -2.28 -8.05 -17.01
CA TRP A 139 -2.19 -6.60 -16.99
C TRP A 139 -1.05 -6.06 -17.85
N GLN A 140 -0.21 -6.95 -18.41
CA GLN A 140 0.90 -6.62 -19.30
C GLN A 140 1.90 -5.62 -18.69
N LEU A 141 2.12 -5.74 -17.37
CA LEU A 141 3.14 -4.94 -16.69
C LEU A 141 4.52 -5.54 -16.93
N GLU A 142 5.46 -4.70 -17.32
CA GLU A 142 6.87 -5.07 -17.30
C GLU A 142 7.33 -5.27 -15.85
N LEU A 143 8.08 -6.34 -15.60
CA LEU A 143 8.65 -6.62 -14.28
C LEU A 143 9.49 -5.41 -13.82
N PRO A 144 9.29 -4.91 -12.60
CA PRO A 144 9.95 -3.68 -12.18
C PRO A 144 11.43 -3.92 -11.92
N THR A 145 12.25 -2.90 -12.14
CA THR A 145 13.66 -2.92 -11.74
C THR A 145 13.85 -2.57 -10.25
N LEU A 146 12.81 -2.04 -9.61
CA LEU A 146 12.75 -1.63 -8.20
C LEU A 146 11.30 -1.65 -7.72
N LEU A 147 11.06 -2.10 -6.49
CA LEU A 147 9.77 -1.98 -5.83
C LEU A 147 9.84 -0.97 -4.68
N ILE A 148 9.08 0.12 -4.78
CA ILE A 148 8.95 1.11 -3.71
C ILE A 148 7.66 0.83 -2.94
N SER A 149 7.80 0.37 -1.70
CA SER A 149 6.68 0.07 -0.82
C SER A 149 6.42 1.22 0.14
N VAL A 150 5.32 1.96 -0.05
CA VAL A 150 5.01 3.15 0.75
C VAL A 150 4.11 2.80 1.94
N HIS A 151 4.52 3.21 3.13
CA HIS A 151 3.78 3.04 4.39
C HIS A 151 3.75 4.37 5.17
N GLY A 152 2.80 4.48 6.11
CA GLY A 152 2.65 5.71 6.87
C GLY A 152 1.30 5.85 7.56
N GLY A 153 0.94 7.10 7.83
CA GLY A 153 -0.33 7.46 8.46
C GLY A 153 -1.56 6.95 7.72
N LEU A 154 -2.47 6.28 8.42
CA LEU A 154 -3.78 5.88 7.88
C LEU A 154 -4.81 7.02 7.93
N GLN A 155 -4.69 7.90 8.93
CA GLN A 155 -5.52 9.09 9.09
C GLN A 155 -4.96 10.25 8.29
N ASN A 156 -5.81 11.18 7.86
CA ASN A 156 -5.38 12.37 7.12
C ASN A 156 -4.50 13.26 8.00
N PHE A 157 -3.38 13.69 7.44
CA PHE A 157 -2.46 14.67 8.00
C PHE A 157 -1.95 15.57 6.88
N ASP A 158 -1.41 16.73 7.27
CA ASP A 158 -0.76 17.65 6.34
C ASP A 158 0.76 17.61 6.51
N LEU A 159 1.45 17.56 5.37
CA LEU A 159 2.89 17.68 5.32
C LEU A 159 3.26 19.17 5.23
N PRO A 160 4.37 19.59 5.86
CA PRO A 160 4.95 20.91 5.59
C PRO A 160 5.12 21.12 4.08
N PRO A 161 4.78 22.30 3.51
CA PRO A 161 4.74 22.49 2.04
C PRO A 161 6.04 22.11 1.33
N LYS A 162 7.19 22.48 1.91
CA LYS A 162 8.52 22.11 1.39
C LYS A 162 8.71 20.58 1.38
N LEU A 163 8.30 19.90 2.45
CA LEU A 163 8.41 18.45 2.56
C LEU A 163 7.49 17.75 1.57
N LYS A 164 6.23 18.21 1.43
CA LYS A 164 5.29 17.71 0.42
C LYS A 164 5.87 17.80 -0.99
N GLN A 165 6.48 18.94 -1.34
CA GLN A 165 7.10 19.13 -2.65
C GLN A 165 8.28 18.20 -2.88
N VAL A 166 9.18 18.08 -1.91
CA VAL A 166 10.38 17.23 -2.00
C VAL A 166 9.98 15.75 -2.08
N PHE A 167 9.06 15.32 -1.23
CA PHE A 167 8.51 13.96 -1.25
C PHE A 167 7.88 13.63 -2.60
N GLY A 168 6.94 14.46 -3.07
CA GLY A 168 6.23 14.19 -4.32
C GLY A 168 7.17 14.15 -5.53
N LYS A 169 8.08 15.12 -5.65
CA LYS A 169 9.07 15.14 -6.75
C LYS A 169 10.06 13.97 -6.65
N GLY A 170 10.56 13.67 -5.45
CA GLY A 170 11.51 12.59 -5.21
C GLY A 170 10.94 11.22 -5.56
N LEU A 171 9.72 10.93 -5.08
CA LEU A 171 9.02 9.67 -5.34
C LEU A 171 8.79 9.46 -6.84
N ILE A 172 8.25 10.47 -7.52
CA ILE A 172 7.97 10.40 -8.96
C ILE A 172 9.26 10.28 -9.76
N LYS A 173 10.29 11.05 -9.42
CA LYS A 173 11.58 10.99 -10.11
C LYS A 173 12.22 9.62 -9.94
N ALA A 174 12.22 9.05 -8.73
CA ALA A 174 12.74 7.71 -8.48
C ALA A 174 12.00 6.66 -9.31
N ALA A 175 10.67 6.68 -9.31
CA ALA A 175 9.87 5.73 -10.05
C ALA A 175 10.08 5.81 -11.57
N VAL A 176 10.07 7.02 -12.13
CA VAL A 176 10.27 7.22 -13.59
C VAL A 176 11.68 6.87 -14.03
N THR A 177 12.70 7.25 -13.24
CA THR A 177 14.12 7.03 -13.62
C THR A 177 14.49 5.56 -13.62
N THR A 178 13.92 4.79 -12.69
CA THR A 178 14.24 3.37 -12.53
C THR A 178 13.27 2.47 -13.28
N GLY A 179 12.03 2.89 -13.53
CA GLY A 179 10.96 1.98 -13.93
C GLY A 179 10.40 1.20 -12.73
N ALA A 180 10.35 1.82 -11.55
CA ALA A 180 9.85 1.18 -10.35
C ALA A 180 8.32 1.02 -10.34
N TRP A 181 7.86 -0.03 -9.69
CA TRP A 181 6.48 -0.09 -9.20
C TRP A 181 6.37 0.59 -7.83
N ILE A 182 5.25 1.24 -7.58
CA ILE A 182 4.91 1.84 -6.29
C ILE A 182 3.75 1.05 -5.66
N PHE A 183 4.00 0.40 -4.53
CA PHE A 183 2.96 -0.25 -3.72
C PHE A 183 2.45 0.68 -2.63
N THR A 184 1.12 0.75 -2.48
CA THR A 184 0.46 1.56 -1.45
C THR A 184 -0.76 0.83 -0.89
N GLY A 185 -1.43 1.43 0.12
CA GLY A 185 -2.71 0.95 0.64
C GLY A 185 -3.92 1.21 -0.27
N GLY A 186 -3.76 1.92 -1.40
CA GLY A 186 -4.79 2.15 -2.42
C GLY A 186 -5.97 3.05 -2.06
N VAL A 187 -6.31 3.20 -0.78
CA VAL A 187 -7.39 4.07 -0.31
C VAL A 187 -6.94 5.51 -0.13
N SER A 188 -7.80 6.48 -0.44
CA SER A 188 -7.47 7.90 -0.50
C SER A 188 -7.46 8.59 0.87
N THR A 189 -6.75 8.01 1.84
CA THR A 189 -6.57 8.55 3.19
C THR A 189 -5.09 8.61 3.58
N GLY A 190 -4.77 9.49 4.53
CA GLY A 190 -3.44 9.61 5.11
C GLY A 190 -2.31 9.75 4.09
N VAL A 191 -1.27 8.94 4.21
CA VAL A 191 -0.09 9.02 3.34
C VAL A 191 -0.42 8.77 1.86
N ILE A 192 -1.42 7.94 1.55
CA ILE A 192 -1.80 7.62 0.17
C ILE A 192 -2.36 8.87 -0.52
N ARG A 193 -2.99 9.81 0.21
CA ARG A 193 -3.42 11.09 -0.37
C ARG A 193 -2.23 11.88 -0.94
N HIS A 194 -1.14 11.97 -0.18
CA HIS A 194 0.07 12.67 -0.63
C HIS A 194 0.74 11.97 -1.83
N VAL A 195 0.72 10.63 -1.87
CA VAL A 195 1.16 9.85 -3.04
C VAL A 195 0.26 10.14 -4.25
N GLY A 196 -1.06 10.12 -4.05
CA GLY A 196 -2.05 10.39 -5.09
C GLY A 196 -1.94 11.80 -5.68
N ASP A 197 -1.67 12.81 -4.85
CA ASP A 197 -1.39 14.18 -5.27
C ASP A 197 -0.13 14.22 -6.17
N ALA A 198 0.96 13.56 -5.76
CA ALA A 198 2.20 13.51 -6.54
C ALA A 198 2.01 12.82 -7.90
N LEU A 199 1.26 11.71 -7.95
CA LEU A 199 0.92 10.99 -9.17
C LEU A 199 0.07 11.85 -10.12
N LYS A 200 -0.93 12.55 -9.58
CA LYS A 200 -1.80 13.45 -10.35
C LYS A 200 -1.02 14.63 -10.93
N ASP A 201 -0.17 15.26 -10.13
CA ASP A 201 0.69 16.35 -10.55
C ASP A 201 1.66 15.94 -11.66
N HIS A 202 2.19 14.72 -11.61
CA HIS A 202 3.04 14.19 -12.67
C HIS A 202 2.24 13.94 -13.97
N SER A 203 1.09 13.27 -13.86
CA SER A 203 0.27 12.93 -15.02
C SER A 203 -0.24 14.14 -15.79
N SER A 204 -0.42 15.29 -15.14
CA SER A 204 -0.82 16.53 -15.82
C SER A 204 0.33 17.22 -16.58
N LYS A 205 1.58 16.92 -16.22
CA LYS A 205 2.79 17.59 -16.75
C LYS A 205 3.61 16.72 -17.70
N SER A 206 3.45 15.41 -17.66
CA SER A 206 4.26 14.43 -18.40
C SER A 206 3.38 13.35 -19.03
N ARG A 207 3.90 12.74 -20.11
CA ARG A 207 3.25 11.58 -20.77
C ARG A 207 3.64 10.24 -20.15
N GLY A 208 4.68 10.20 -19.30
CA GLY A 208 5.13 8.99 -18.61
C GLY A 208 4.11 8.52 -17.57
N LYS A 209 3.73 7.24 -17.62
CA LYS A 209 2.84 6.64 -16.62
C LYS A 209 3.66 5.96 -15.54
N VAL A 210 3.50 6.41 -14.31
CA VAL A 210 4.04 5.73 -13.12
C VAL A 210 3.13 4.55 -12.76
N CYS A 211 3.71 3.37 -12.58
CA CYS A 211 2.96 2.18 -12.18
C CYS A 211 2.72 2.20 -10.65
N ALA A 212 1.59 2.76 -10.24
CA ALA A 212 1.13 2.77 -8.85
C ALA A 212 0.03 1.71 -8.65
N ILE A 213 0.25 0.83 -7.68
CA ILE A 213 -0.59 -0.35 -7.40
C ILE A 213 -1.08 -0.28 -5.97
N GLY A 214 -2.40 -0.12 -5.80
CA GLY A 214 -3.06 -0.07 -4.51
C GLY A 214 -3.46 -1.46 -4.03
N ILE A 215 -2.93 -1.91 -2.89
CA ILE A 215 -3.34 -3.16 -2.23
C ILE A 215 -4.21 -2.78 -1.04
N ALA A 216 -5.53 -2.91 -1.20
CA ALA A 216 -6.52 -2.40 -0.26
C ALA A 216 -7.43 -3.53 0.26
N PRO A 217 -7.87 -3.50 1.52
CA PRO A 217 -8.84 -4.47 2.01
C PRO A 217 -10.23 -4.20 1.40
N TRP A 218 -10.85 -5.20 0.78
CA TRP A 218 -12.19 -5.11 0.18
C TRP A 218 -13.25 -4.62 1.18
N GLY A 219 -13.12 -5.02 2.45
CA GLY A 219 -14.05 -4.72 3.52
C GLY A 219 -14.25 -3.23 3.82
N ILE A 220 -13.25 -2.38 3.57
CA ILE A 220 -13.29 -0.95 3.90
C ILE A 220 -13.68 -0.07 2.71
N ILE A 221 -13.77 -0.63 1.50
CA ILE A 221 -13.99 0.16 0.29
C ILE A 221 -15.43 0.64 0.27
N GLU A 222 -15.59 1.94 0.17
CA GLU A 222 -16.90 2.56 -0.02
C GLU A 222 -17.43 2.24 -1.42
N ASN A 223 -18.75 1.99 -1.54
CA ASN A 223 -19.43 1.64 -2.81
C ASN A 223 -18.80 0.44 -3.55
N LYS A 224 -18.21 -0.51 -2.81
CA LYS A 224 -17.60 -1.72 -3.38
C LYS A 224 -18.57 -2.58 -4.20
N GLU A 225 -19.87 -2.50 -3.93
CA GLU A 225 -20.89 -3.25 -4.68
C GLU A 225 -20.96 -2.82 -6.16
N ASP A 226 -20.64 -1.56 -6.46
CA ASP A 226 -20.56 -1.04 -7.84
C ASP A 226 -19.41 -1.68 -8.63
N LEU A 227 -18.42 -2.24 -7.93
CA LEU A 227 -17.26 -2.93 -8.51
C LEU A 227 -17.53 -4.41 -8.78
N ILE A 228 -18.71 -4.95 -8.46
CA ILE A 228 -19.04 -6.35 -8.77
C ILE A 228 -19.28 -6.49 -10.27
N GLY A 229 -18.55 -7.41 -10.90
CA GLY A 229 -18.59 -7.70 -12.33
C GLY A 229 -17.38 -8.51 -12.77
N ARG A 230 -17.53 -9.30 -13.84
CA ARG A 230 -16.49 -10.20 -14.37
C ARG A 230 -15.97 -9.69 -15.71
N ASP A 231 -14.74 -9.20 -15.76
CA ASP A 231 -14.09 -8.59 -16.93
C ASP A 231 -14.91 -7.46 -17.56
N VAL A 232 -15.45 -6.57 -16.71
CA VAL A 232 -16.26 -5.42 -17.13
C VAL A 232 -15.63 -4.10 -16.70
N THR A 233 -16.01 -3.02 -17.38
CA THR A 233 -15.73 -1.66 -16.88
C THR A 233 -16.84 -1.24 -15.93
N ARG A 234 -16.46 -0.81 -14.72
CA ARG A 234 -17.39 -0.30 -13.71
C ARG A 234 -17.10 1.15 -13.40
N ALA A 235 -18.14 1.99 -13.46
CA ALA A 235 -18.06 3.35 -12.98
C ALA A 235 -17.96 3.34 -11.45
N TYR A 236 -17.02 4.11 -10.89
CA TYR A 236 -16.83 4.21 -9.45
C TYR A 236 -16.87 5.67 -9.02
N GLN A 237 -17.85 6.00 -8.17
CA GLN A 237 -18.06 7.37 -7.70
C GLN A 237 -17.09 7.69 -6.56
N THR A 238 -16.35 8.79 -6.68
CA THR A 238 -15.42 9.26 -5.64
C THR A 238 -16.06 10.28 -4.68
N MET A 239 -17.38 10.23 -4.51
CA MET A 239 -18.10 11.08 -3.56
C MET A 239 -18.19 10.35 -2.23
N SER A 240 -17.57 10.90 -1.19
CA SER A 240 -17.58 10.31 0.15
C SER A 240 -18.92 10.56 0.83
N ASN A 241 -19.50 9.54 1.46
CA ASN A 241 -20.64 9.73 2.36
C ASN A 241 -20.14 10.05 3.78
N PRO A 242 -20.39 11.26 4.33
CA PRO A 242 -19.91 11.64 5.66
C PRO A 242 -20.39 10.73 6.80
N LEU A 243 -21.47 9.97 6.58
CA LEU A 243 -22.06 9.07 7.57
C LEU A 243 -21.42 7.67 7.56
N ARG A 244 -20.64 7.32 6.54
CA ARG A 244 -20.02 5.99 6.40
C ARG A 244 -18.55 6.03 6.84
N LYS A 245 -18.17 5.14 7.75
CA LYS A 245 -16.78 4.92 8.19
C LYS A 245 -15.99 4.03 7.21
N LEU A 246 -16.17 4.25 5.91
CA LEU A 246 -15.50 3.53 4.83
C LEU A 246 -14.51 4.48 4.12
N SER A 247 -13.77 3.97 3.14
CA SER A 247 -12.75 4.74 2.43
C SER A 247 -12.86 4.56 0.93
N LEU A 248 -12.67 5.66 0.20
CA LEU A 248 -12.67 5.66 -1.26
C LEU A 248 -11.33 5.17 -1.80
N LEU A 249 -11.36 4.49 -2.95
CA LEU A 249 -10.14 4.20 -3.72
C LEU A 249 -9.54 5.50 -4.27
N ASN A 250 -8.21 5.58 -4.32
CA ASN A 250 -7.50 6.75 -4.82
C ASN A 250 -7.39 6.72 -6.35
N SER A 251 -8.04 7.67 -7.03
CA SER A 251 -8.17 7.70 -8.49
C SER A 251 -6.89 8.00 -9.28
N SER A 252 -5.76 8.28 -8.60
CA SER A 252 -4.44 8.44 -9.23
C SER A 252 -3.68 7.12 -9.41
N HIS A 253 -4.17 6.02 -8.82
CA HIS A 253 -3.54 4.70 -8.97
C HIS A 253 -3.95 4.04 -10.29
N SER A 254 -3.04 3.22 -10.82
CA SER A 254 -3.20 2.55 -12.10
C SER A 254 -3.79 1.14 -11.99
N HIS A 255 -3.56 0.47 -10.86
CA HIS A 255 -3.97 -0.90 -10.62
C HIS A 255 -4.40 -1.09 -9.16
N PHE A 256 -5.31 -2.04 -8.92
CA PHE A 256 -5.79 -2.38 -7.59
C PHE A 256 -5.88 -3.89 -7.36
N ILE A 257 -5.33 -4.34 -6.24
CA ILE A 257 -5.55 -5.68 -5.69
C ILE A 257 -6.37 -5.50 -4.41
N LEU A 258 -7.61 -6.00 -4.43
CA LEU A 258 -8.57 -5.81 -3.34
C LEU A 258 -8.64 -7.08 -2.49
N ALA A 259 -7.92 -7.09 -1.37
CA ALA A 259 -7.75 -8.24 -0.50
C ALA A 259 -8.99 -8.49 0.36
N ASP A 260 -9.49 -9.73 0.33
CA ASP A 260 -10.76 -10.10 0.94
C ASP A 260 -10.59 -11.24 1.96
N ASN A 261 -10.90 -10.94 3.22
CA ASN A 261 -10.94 -11.89 4.31
C ASN A 261 -12.36 -12.11 4.86
N GLY A 262 -13.40 -11.62 4.15
CA GLY A 262 -14.80 -11.72 4.57
C GLY A 262 -15.24 -10.70 5.63
N THR A 263 -14.37 -9.76 6.04
CA THR A 263 -14.74 -8.70 6.99
C THR A 263 -15.32 -7.46 6.29
N THR A 264 -16.09 -6.67 7.04
CA THR A 264 -16.61 -5.36 6.62
C THR A 264 -16.14 -4.28 7.60
N GLY A 265 -15.62 -3.16 7.07
CA GLY A 265 -15.14 -2.03 7.87
C GLY A 265 -13.87 -2.30 8.68
N LYS A 266 -13.10 -3.35 8.34
CA LYS A 266 -11.88 -3.72 9.06
C LYS A 266 -10.66 -3.75 8.12
N TYR A 267 -9.55 -3.22 8.60
CA TYR A 267 -8.24 -3.32 7.98
C TYR A 267 -7.59 -4.67 8.29
N GLY A 268 -6.54 -5.04 7.54
CA GLY A 268 -5.66 -6.17 7.86
C GLY A 268 -5.71 -7.31 6.84
N ALA A 269 -6.70 -7.34 5.94
CA ALA A 269 -6.77 -8.36 4.89
C ALA A 269 -5.58 -8.24 3.91
N GLU A 270 -5.10 -7.03 3.68
CA GLU A 270 -4.01 -6.70 2.78
C GLU A 270 -2.62 -7.04 3.34
N VAL A 271 -2.45 -7.13 4.66
CA VAL A 271 -1.13 -7.13 5.32
C VAL A 271 -0.29 -8.33 4.89
N ARG A 272 -0.82 -9.55 5.08
CA ARG A 272 -0.12 -10.79 4.69
C ARG A 272 0.05 -10.87 3.17
N LEU A 273 -0.99 -10.54 2.43
CA LEU A 273 -1.01 -10.61 0.97
C LEU A 273 0.09 -9.72 0.35
N ARG A 274 0.16 -8.46 0.80
CA ARG A 274 1.17 -7.48 0.37
C ARG A 274 2.58 -7.98 0.67
N ARG A 275 2.85 -8.42 1.91
CA ARG A 275 4.17 -8.92 2.31
C ARG A 275 4.62 -10.12 1.49
N GLN A 276 3.73 -11.09 1.26
CA GLN A 276 4.04 -12.27 0.45
C GLN A 276 4.27 -11.91 -1.02
N LEU A 277 3.51 -10.94 -1.57
CA LEU A 277 3.69 -10.48 -2.93
C LEU A 277 5.01 -9.72 -3.11
N GLU A 278 5.35 -8.80 -2.20
CA GLU A 278 6.63 -8.07 -2.20
C GLU A 278 7.81 -9.04 -2.17
N LYS A 279 7.77 -10.04 -1.27
CA LYS A 279 8.80 -11.09 -1.19
C LYS A 279 8.90 -11.90 -2.47
N HIS A 280 7.77 -12.27 -3.08
CA HIS A 280 7.79 -13.03 -4.32
C HIS A 280 8.33 -12.21 -5.50
N ILE A 281 8.02 -10.91 -5.57
CA ILE A 281 8.59 -9.98 -6.55
C ILE A 281 10.09 -9.85 -6.36
N ALA A 282 10.56 -9.74 -5.10
CA ALA A 282 11.99 -9.62 -4.79
C ALA A 282 12.82 -10.80 -5.32
N LEU A 283 12.22 -11.99 -5.38
CA LEU A 283 12.88 -13.21 -5.89
C LEU A 283 12.91 -13.30 -7.42
N GLN A 284 12.22 -12.41 -8.15
CA GLN A 284 12.20 -12.44 -9.61
C GLN A 284 13.51 -11.91 -10.17
N LYS A 285 14.10 -12.67 -11.10
CA LYS A 285 15.37 -12.30 -11.73
C LYS A 285 15.12 -11.26 -12.81
N ILE A 286 15.63 -10.05 -12.60
CA ILE A 286 15.55 -8.97 -13.61
C ILE A 286 16.73 -9.05 -14.59
N ASN A 287 17.91 -9.49 -14.11
CA ASN A 287 19.11 -9.57 -14.93
C ASN A 287 19.71 -10.98 -14.87
N THR A 288 19.54 -11.74 -15.97
CA THR A 288 19.98 -13.13 -16.08
C THR A 288 21.49 -13.30 -15.97
N ARG A 289 22.28 -12.23 -16.20
CA ARG A 289 23.76 -12.26 -16.12
C ARG A 289 24.30 -12.06 -14.70
N LEU A 290 23.55 -11.38 -13.82
CA LEU A 290 23.98 -11.07 -12.45
C LEU A 290 23.21 -11.84 -11.38
N GLY A 291 22.14 -12.55 -11.76
CA GLY A 291 21.32 -13.33 -10.81
C GLY A 291 20.58 -12.49 -9.78
N GLN A 292 20.53 -11.16 -9.96
CA GLN A 292 19.95 -10.23 -9.00
C GLN A 292 18.42 -10.23 -9.09
N GLY A 293 17.80 -10.33 -7.92
CA GLY A 293 16.36 -10.17 -7.72
C GLY A 293 15.91 -8.70 -7.84
N VAL A 294 14.60 -8.46 -7.73
CA VAL A 294 14.05 -7.10 -7.67
C VAL A 294 14.39 -6.48 -6.30
N PRO A 295 15.15 -5.38 -6.23
CA PRO A 295 15.34 -4.67 -4.97
C PRO A 295 14.01 -4.10 -4.48
N VAL A 296 13.76 -4.22 -3.18
CA VAL A 296 12.59 -3.64 -2.51
C VAL A 296 13.08 -2.60 -1.51
N VAL A 297 12.42 -1.43 -1.47
CA VAL A 297 12.69 -0.38 -0.47
C VAL A 297 11.38 0.06 0.16
N CYS A 298 11.39 0.21 1.48
CA CYS A 298 10.26 0.68 2.26
C CYS A 298 10.39 2.19 2.50
N LEU A 299 9.35 2.97 2.19
CA LEU A 299 9.31 4.43 2.36
C LEU A 299 8.26 4.80 3.40
N ILE A 300 8.67 5.49 4.46
CA ILE A 300 7.86 5.78 5.65
C ILE A 300 7.56 7.28 5.75
N LEU A 301 6.28 7.62 5.93
CA LEU A 301 5.81 8.99 6.20
C LEU A 301 4.79 9.03 7.33
N GLU A 302 4.99 9.92 8.31
CA GLU A 302 4.21 10.01 9.54
C GLU A 302 4.12 8.62 10.21
N GLY A 303 2.93 8.08 10.44
CA GLY A 303 2.69 6.77 11.02
C GLY A 303 2.31 6.77 12.51
N GLY A 304 1.42 5.81 12.83
CA GLY A 304 1.21 5.34 14.19
C GLY A 304 2.18 4.21 14.59
N PRO A 305 1.99 3.60 15.77
CA PRO A 305 2.84 2.51 16.26
C PRO A 305 2.95 1.31 15.31
N ASN A 306 1.89 1.00 14.57
CA ASN A 306 1.90 -0.07 13.57
C ASN A 306 2.97 0.14 12.49
N VAL A 307 3.33 1.39 12.17
CA VAL A 307 4.38 1.69 11.20
C VAL A 307 5.75 1.29 11.74
N ILE A 308 5.99 1.44 13.04
CA ILE A 308 7.24 0.97 13.69
C ILE A 308 7.33 -0.56 13.60
N SER A 309 6.22 -1.26 13.81
CA SER A 309 6.16 -2.72 13.60
C SER A 309 6.47 -3.12 12.15
N ILE A 310 5.93 -2.40 11.17
CA ILE A 310 6.23 -2.62 9.74
C ILE A 310 7.73 -2.42 9.44
N VAL A 311 8.34 -1.36 9.99
CA VAL A 311 9.78 -1.09 9.83
C VAL A 311 10.61 -2.23 10.43
N MET A 312 10.29 -2.64 11.66
CA MET A 312 10.95 -3.76 12.33
C MET A 312 10.82 -5.06 11.53
N GLU A 313 9.64 -5.38 11.00
CA GLU A 313 9.40 -6.56 10.16
C GLU A 313 10.18 -6.49 8.84
N SER A 314 10.19 -5.33 8.18
CA SER A 314 10.93 -5.09 6.93
C SER A 314 12.43 -5.36 7.12
N LEU A 315 12.99 -4.88 8.23
CA LEU A 315 14.39 -5.08 8.58
C LEU A 315 14.71 -6.53 8.99
N LYS A 316 13.72 -7.30 9.46
CA LYS A 316 13.85 -8.71 9.85
C LYS A 316 13.67 -9.70 8.69
N GLU A 317 13.26 -9.25 7.51
CA GLU A 317 13.19 -10.10 6.33
C GLU A 317 14.56 -10.66 5.94
N GLU A 318 14.53 -11.72 5.14
CA GLU A 318 15.70 -12.36 4.55
C GLU A 318 15.54 -12.42 3.02
N PRO A 319 16.30 -11.60 2.26
CA PRO A 319 17.19 -10.54 2.73
C PRO A 319 16.44 -9.33 3.35
N PRO A 320 17.07 -8.55 4.24
CA PRO A 320 16.45 -7.36 4.84
C PRO A 320 16.01 -6.33 3.80
N VAL A 321 14.86 -5.67 4.05
CA VAL A 321 14.36 -4.59 3.21
C VAL A 321 14.82 -3.24 3.78
N PRO A 322 15.63 -2.45 3.04
CA PRO A 322 16.03 -1.11 3.46
C PRO A 322 14.85 -0.17 3.64
N VAL A 323 14.95 0.75 4.61
CA VAL A 323 13.88 1.66 5.01
C VAL A 323 14.35 3.10 4.86
N VAL A 324 13.57 3.93 4.17
CA VAL A 324 13.76 5.38 4.07
C VAL A 324 12.68 6.07 4.89
N VAL A 325 13.09 6.86 5.89
CA VAL A 325 12.18 7.59 6.79
C VAL A 325 12.19 9.07 6.42
N CYS A 326 11.00 9.62 6.19
CA CYS A 326 10.80 11.02 5.87
C CYS A 326 10.81 11.86 7.16
N ASP A 327 11.98 12.38 7.53
CA ASP A 327 12.18 13.22 8.72
C ASP A 327 11.34 14.51 8.63
N GLY A 328 10.66 14.86 9.72
CA GLY A 328 9.77 16.02 9.82
C GLY A 328 8.37 15.77 9.25
N SER A 329 8.03 14.52 8.92
CA SER A 329 6.67 14.14 8.52
C SER A 329 5.75 13.83 9.70
N GLY A 330 6.29 13.74 10.92
CA GLY A 330 5.52 13.61 12.15
C GLY A 330 5.60 12.22 12.80
N ARG A 331 5.21 12.16 14.07
CA ARG A 331 4.84 10.96 14.83
C ARG A 331 5.86 9.81 14.70
N ALA A 332 5.50 8.63 14.18
CA ALA A 332 6.41 7.49 14.12
C ALA A 332 7.68 7.77 13.29
N SER A 333 7.56 8.51 12.18
CA SER A 333 8.70 8.88 11.35
C SER A 333 9.71 9.75 12.09
N ASP A 334 9.23 10.71 12.88
CA ASP A 334 10.11 11.59 13.66
C ASP A 334 10.75 10.84 14.83
N ILE A 335 10.04 9.90 15.46
CA ILE A 335 10.60 9.02 16.51
C ILE A 335 11.73 8.15 15.93
N LEU A 336 11.51 7.53 14.77
CA LEU A 336 12.52 6.71 14.10
C LEU A 336 13.71 7.54 13.64
N SER A 337 13.47 8.74 13.10
CA SER A 337 14.52 9.67 12.66
C SER A 337 15.36 10.17 13.83
N PHE A 338 14.72 10.49 14.96
CA PHE A 338 15.40 10.88 16.19
C PHE A 338 16.27 9.73 16.72
N ALA A 339 15.71 8.52 16.83
CA ALA A 339 16.47 7.35 17.26
C ALA A 339 17.68 7.08 16.34
N HIS A 340 17.48 7.14 15.02
CA HIS A 340 18.56 6.97 14.05
C HIS A 340 19.68 8.01 14.22
N ARG A 341 19.34 9.28 14.49
CA ARG A 341 20.31 10.37 14.66
C ARG A 341 21.14 10.23 15.94
N TYR A 342 20.55 9.74 17.02
CA TYR A 342 21.16 9.75 18.35
C TYR A 342 21.56 8.36 18.88
N CYS A 343 21.45 7.32 18.05
CA CYS A 343 22.02 6.01 18.37
C CYS A 343 23.45 5.86 17.85
N GLU A 344 24.25 5.12 18.59
CA GLU A 344 25.58 4.67 18.20
C GLU A 344 25.49 3.68 17.02
N GLU A 345 26.62 3.31 16.42
CA GLU A 345 26.65 2.39 15.27
C GLU A 345 26.14 0.97 15.57
N ASP A 346 26.25 0.54 16.83
CA ASP A 346 25.66 -0.72 17.32
C ASP A 346 24.15 -0.61 17.62
N GLY A 347 23.57 0.57 17.40
CA GLY A 347 22.17 0.87 17.63
C GLY A 347 21.82 1.19 19.09
N LEU A 348 22.80 1.35 19.99
CA LEU A 348 22.55 1.71 21.39
C LEU A 348 22.31 3.22 21.56
N VAL A 349 21.57 3.58 22.61
CA VAL A 349 21.35 4.99 23.01
C VAL A 349 21.70 5.18 24.47
N ASN A 350 22.26 6.34 24.81
CA ASN A 350 22.55 6.72 26.19
C ASN A 350 21.26 6.94 27.00
N GLU A 351 21.39 7.07 28.33
CA GLU A 351 20.23 7.15 29.22
C GLU A 351 19.38 8.42 29.01
N SER A 352 20.02 9.55 28.73
CA SER A 352 19.30 10.81 28.46
C SER A 352 18.44 10.71 27.18
N VAL A 353 19.00 10.16 26.10
CA VAL A 353 18.30 9.92 24.83
C VAL A 353 17.19 8.89 25.02
N ARG A 354 17.42 7.83 25.82
CA ARG A 354 16.41 6.84 26.19
C ARG A 354 15.21 7.49 26.88
N ASP A 355 15.45 8.30 27.90
CA ASP A 355 14.37 8.97 28.64
C ASP A 355 13.61 9.96 27.76
N GLN A 356 14.31 10.71 26.92
CA GLN A 356 13.69 11.62 25.95
C GLN A 356 12.82 10.86 24.92
N LEU A 357 13.30 9.72 24.40
CA LEU A 357 12.54 8.87 23.48
C LEU A 357 11.27 8.34 24.15
N LEU A 358 11.36 7.82 25.39
CA LEU A 358 10.20 7.32 26.13
C LEU A 358 9.15 8.41 26.33
N VAL A 359 9.55 9.61 26.76
CA VAL A 359 8.65 10.75 26.91
C VAL A 359 8.02 11.15 25.57
N THR A 360 8.81 11.16 24.50
CA THR A 360 8.34 11.50 23.15
C THR A 360 7.31 10.49 22.66
N ILE A 361 7.56 9.19 22.84
CA ILE A 361 6.64 8.10 22.48
C ILE A 361 5.32 8.22 23.26
N GLN A 362 5.39 8.42 24.59
CA GLN A 362 4.20 8.59 25.44
C GLN A 362 3.34 9.74 24.94
N LYS A 363 3.94 10.92 24.70
CA LYS A 363 3.22 12.11 24.24
C LYS A 363 2.64 11.92 22.84
N THR A 364 3.42 11.34 21.92
CA THR A 364 3.03 11.18 20.51
C THR A 364 1.86 10.24 20.32
N PHE A 365 1.83 9.12 21.07
CA PHE A 365 0.79 8.10 20.92
C PHE A 365 -0.26 8.11 22.03
N ASN A 366 -0.14 9.01 23.01
CA ASN A 366 -0.96 9.06 24.22
C ASN A 366 -0.96 7.70 24.95
N TYR A 367 0.23 7.15 25.16
CA TYR A 367 0.46 5.81 25.71
C TYR A 367 0.92 5.87 27.16
N SER A 368 0.60 4.82 27.92
CA SER A 368 1.15 4.62 29.26
C SER A 368 2.66 4.37 29.18
N ARG A 369 3.35 4.47 30.32
CA ARG A 369 4.79 4.18 30.40
C ARG A 369 5.13 2.76 29.94
N SER A 370 4.33 1.77 30.32
CA SER A 370 4.55 0.38 29.90
C SER A 370 4.35 0.18 28.40
N GLN A 371 3.33 0.82 27.81
CA GLN A 371 3.10 0.80 26.36
C GLN A 371 4.24 1.49 25.62
N ALA A 372 4.68 2.66 26.10
CA ALA A 372 5.79 3.39 25.49
C ALA A 372 7.10 2.61 25.55
N GLN A 373 7.35 1.87 26.63
CA GLN A 373 8.51 0.99 26.75
C GLN A 373 8.50 -0.13 25.69
N GLN A 374 7.33 -0.70 25.37
CA GLN A 374 7.23 -1.69 24.28
C GLN A 374 7.52 -1.07 22.92
N ILE A 375 7.03 0.14 22.65
CA ILE A 375 7.36 0.86 21.41
C ILE A 375 8.85 1.20 21.35
N PHE A 376 9.44 1.65 22.45
CA PHE A 376 10.86 1.93 22.55
C PHE A 376 11.69 0.70 22.20
N LEU A 377 11.36 -0.48 22.74
CA LEU A 377 12.06 -1.73 22.40
C LEU A 377 11.97 -2.05 20.90
N MET A 378 10.82 -1.82 20.26
CA MET A 378 10.70 -1.99 18.80
C MET A 378 11.56 -0.99 18.02
N VAL A 379 11.64 0.27 18.46
CA VAL A 379 12.50 1.29 17.84
C VAL A 379 13.96 0.89 17.96
N MET A 380 14.40 0.47 19.15
CA MET A 380 15.79 0.03 19.37
C MET A 380 16.13 -1.23 18.57
N GLU A 381 15.18 -2.14 18.42
CA GLU A 381 15.34 -3.31 17.56
C GLU A 381 15.54 -2.91 16.09
N CYS A 382 14.89 -1.85 15.61
CA CYS A 382 15.16 -1.30 14.27
C CYS A 382 16.58 -0.72 14.18
N MET A 383 17.03 -0.01 15.23
CA MET A 383 18.34 0.64 15.25
C MET A 383 19.53 -0.34 15.27
N LYS A 384 19.33 -1.60 15.68
CA LYS A 384 20.36 -2.65 15.50
C LYS A 384 20.79 -2.86 14.05
N LYS A 385 19.95 -2.44 13.09
CA LYS A 385 20.26 -2.43 11.65
C LYS A 385 20.30 -1.00 11.09
N LYS A 386 20.87 -0.06 11.85
CA LYS A 386 20.97 1.38 11.53
C LYS A 386 21.36 1.66 10.08
N ALA A 387 22.37 0.96 9.55
CA ALA A 387 22.85 1.13 8.18
C ALA A 387 21.79 0.88 7.08
N LEU A 388 20.71 0.16 7.39
CA LEU A 388 19.59 -0.09 6.48
C LEU A 388 18.41 0.88 6.69
N VAL A 389 18.52 1.81 7.64
CA VAL A 389 17.52 2.85 7.93
C VAL A 389 18.11 4.20 7.53
N GLY A 390 17.50 4.91 6.58
CA GLY A 390 17.99 6.19 6.07
C GLY A 390 17.05 7.33 6.43
N GLY A 391 17.55 8.35 7.13
CA GLY A 391 16.82 9.61 7.35
C GLY A 391 17.03 10.62 6.21
N THR A 392 16.03 11.47 5.92
CA THR A 392 16.11 12.53 4.89
C THR A 392 16.52 13.92 5.44
N GLY A 393 17.31 13.97 6.52
CA GLY A 393 17.71 15.19 7.25
C GLY A 393 18.83 16.01 6.60
N ARG A 394 18.97 17.29 7.02
CA ARG A 394 19.70 18.38 6.33
C ARG A 394 21.24 18.44 6.46
N ASP A 395 21.90 17.55 7.19
CA ASP A 395 23.33 17.71 7.46
C ASP A 395 24.20 16.52 7.02
N HIS A 396 25.15 16.88 6.15
CA HIS A 396 26.52 16.38 5.96
C HIS A 396 26.79 15.04 5.24
N GLY A 397 27.50 15.18 4.11
CA GLY A 397 28.91 14.78 4.01
C GLY A 397 29.21 13.29 3.84
N ASP A 398 29.64 12.93 2.62
CA ASP A 398 30.52 11.80 2.30
C ASP A 398 30.33 10.50 3.08
N ILE A 399 29.29 9.74 2.73
CA ILE A 399 29.28 8.30 2.99
C ILE A 399 30.21 7.65 1.96
N LYS A 400 31.46 7.37 2.34
CA LYS A 400 32.32 6.42 1.61
C LYS A 400 31.71 5.03 1.75
N VAL A 401 31.33 4.37 0.65
CA VAL A 401 30.81 3.00 0.66
C VAL A 401 31.47 2.18 -0.43
N ASP A 402 32.00 1.03 -0.01
CA ASP A 402 32.38 -0.07 -0.90
C ASP A 402 31.35 -1.21 -0.83
N HIS A 403 31.15 -1.84 -2.00
CA HIS A 403 30.44 -3.08 -2.34
C HIS A 403 29.02 -3.38 -1.81
N THR A 404 27.99 -2.81 -2.46
CA THR A 404 26.87 -3.54 -3.12
C THR A 404 25.91 -2.55 -3.79
N GLN A 405 25.44 -2.83 -5.01
CA GLN A 405 24.60 -1.91 -5.80
C GLN A 405 23.32 -1.44 -5.09
N ALA A 406 22.76 -2.23 -4.15
CA ALA A 406 21.61 -1.83 -3.33
C ALA A 406 21.88 -0.58 -2.47
N LEU A 407 23.12 -0.41 -1.96
CA LEU A 407 23.54 0.81 -1.25
C LEU A 407 23.68 2.00 -2.21
N SER A 408 24.19 1.80 -3.43
CA SER A 408 24.21 2.87 -4.45
C SER A 408 22.79 3.32 -4.86
N PHE A 409 21.81 2.41 -4.91
CA PHE A 409 20.40 2.73 -5.17
C PHE A 409 19.69 3.33 -3.95
N PHE A 410 20.00 2.89 -2.73
CA PHE A 410 19.57 3.50 -1.48
C PHE A 410 20.07 4.95 -1.38
N VAL A 411 21.33 5.19 -1.74
CA VAL A 411 21.92 6.52 -1.90
C VAL A 411 21.22 7.28 -3.03
N PHE A 412 20.86 6.65 -4.14
CA PHE A 412 20.11 7.33 -5.21
C PHE A 412 18.70 7.78 -4.77
N ILE A 413 17.99 6.94 -4.00
CA ILE A 413 16.69 7.30 -3.42
C ILE A 413 16.87 8.38 -2.35
N GLN A 414 17.83 8.26 -1.43
CA GLN A 414 18.17 9.31 -0.47
C GLN A 414 18.52 10.62 -1.18
N LEU A 415 19.37 10.60 -2.22
CA LEU A 415 19.73 11.77 -3.02
C LEU A 415 18.53 12.35 -3.78
N ALA A 416 17.60 11.51 -4.26
CA ALA A 416 16.35 11.96 -4.87
C ALA A 416 15.44 12.70 -3.88
N PHE A 417 15.52 12.37 -2.58
CA PHE A 417 14.79 13.04 -1.51
C PHE A 417 15.59 14.16 -0.80
N ILE A 418 16.90 14.27 -1.00
CA ILE A 418 17.77 15.24 -0.30
C ILE A 418 18.23 16.40 -1.23
N CYS A 419 18.33 16.19 -2.56
CA CYS A 419 18.93 17.20 -3.44
C CYS A 419 17.98 17.67 -4.58
N PRO A 420 17.15 18.72 -4.37
CA PRO A 420 16.72 19.55 -5.47
C PRO A 420 17.93 20.39 -5.89
N LYS A 421 18.64 20.01 -6.97
CA LYS A 421 19.71 20.84 -7.54
C LYS A 421 19.15 22.25 -7.82
N ASN A 422 19.56 23.23 -7.02
CA ASN A 422 19.70 24.60 -7.47
C ASN A 422 20.81 24.60 -8.54
N LYS A 423 20.42 24.68 -9.81
CA LYS A 423 21.32 25.08 -10.89
C LYS A 423 20.58 25.96 -11.90
N THR A 424 20.69 27.26 -11.68
CA THR A 424 20.86 28.30 -12.71
C THR A 424 21.85 29.29 -12.07
N SER A 425 23.15 29.05 -12.25
CA SER A 425 24.00 29.73 -13.24
C SER A 425 24.21 31.21 -12.91
N HIS A 426 25.17 31.48 -12.01
CA HIS A 426 26.12 32.56 -12.26
C HIS A 426 27.21 31.97 -13.15
N ASP A 427 27.45 32.60 -14.30
CA ASP A 427 28.78 32.88 -14.83
C ASP A 427 28.65 33.78 -16.06
N SER A 428 29.46 34.83 -16.07
CA SER A 428 29.60 35.97 -17.01
C SER A 428 28.76 37.20 -16.68
#